data_AF-A0A5M8QD50-F1
#
_entry.id   AF-A0A5M8QD50-F1
#
_cell.length_a   1.000
_cell.length_b   1.000
_cell.length_c   1.000
_cell.angle_alpha   90.00
_cell.angle_beta   90.00
_cell.angle_gamma   90.00
#
_symmetry.space_group_name_H-M   'P 1'
#
loop_
_entity.id
_entity.type
_entity.pdbx_description
1 polymer ?
#
loop_
_entity_poly.entity_id
_entity_poly.type
_entity_poly.pdbx_seq_one_letter_code
_entity_poly.pdbx_strand_id
1 'polypeptide(L)'
;MATATAPIKVDAATDELVSHAAHFMSRSKKDIVDAAVREYIDAHREEINAGIKAALGQLNGTDAAAVSLMTGLSSEELDDLGGLPQ
;
A
#
# COMPACT_ATOMS: atom_id res chain seq x y z
N MET A 1 6.57 -13.22 -22.92
CA MET A 1 7.52 -12.12 -22.64
C MET A 1 8.22 -12.44 -21.34
N ALA A 2 9.54 -12.42 -21.29
CA ALA A 2 10.26 -12.68 -20.04
C ALA A 2 9.98 -11.53 -19.07
N THR A 3 9.36 -11.83 -17.94
CA THR A 3 9.08 -10.87 -16.87
C THR A 3 10.42 -10.34 -16.36
N ALA A 4 10.62 -9.02 -16.40
CA ALA A 4 11.84 -8.42 -15.89
C ALA A 4 11.98 -8.73 -14.39
N THR A 5 13.09 -9.35 -14.00
CA THR A 5 13.39 -9.66 -12.60
C THR A 5 14.35 -8.61 -12.06
N ALA A 6 13.99 -7.97 -10.94
CA ALA A 6 14.88 -7.07 -10.21
C ALA A 6 15.52 -7.80 -9.02
N PRO A 7 16.83 -7.64 -8.78
CA PRO A 7 17.49 -8.25 -7.63
C PRO A 7 17.04 -7.57 -6.32
N ILE A 8 16.67 -8.37 -5.32
CA ILE A 8 16.34 -7.91 -3.96
C ILE A 8 17.47 -8.35 -3.02
N LYS A 9 18.04 -7.39 -2.28
CA LYS A 9 19.03 -7.70 -1.24
C LYS A 9 18.30 -8.12 0.04
N VAL A 10 18.71 -9.25 0.60
CA VAL A 10 18.23 -9.78 1.88
C VAL A 10 19.45 -10.12 2.75
N ASP A 11 19.24 -10.20 4.06
CA ASP A 11 20.27 -10.71 4.96
C ASP A 11 20.47 -12.23 4.79
N ALA A 12 21.58 -12.74 5.36
CA ALA A 12 21.96 -14.14 5.22
C ALA A 12 20.96 -15.10 5.89
N ALA A 13 20.36 -14.73 7.02
CA ALA A 13 19.41 -15.58 7.72
C ALA A 13 18.11 -15.74 6.90
N THR A 14 17.65 -14.65 6.29
CA THR A 14 16.50 -14.68 5.37
C THR A 14 16.80 -15.53 4.12
N ASP A 15 17.99 -15.44 3.53
CA ASP A 15 18.34 -16.31 2.38
C ASP A 15 18.38 -17.80 2.77
N GLU A 16 18.88 -18.15 3.96
CA GLU A 16 18.85 -19.53 4.44
C GLU A 16 17.42 -20.05 4.63
N LEU A 17 16.54 -19.24 5.24
CA LEU A 17 15.12 -19.60 5.39
C LEU A 17 14.45 -19.83 4.04
N VAL A 18 14.68 -18.95 3.07
CA VAL A 18 14.16 -19.10 1.70
C VAL A 18 14.75 -20.33 1.02
N SER A 19 16.03 -20.64 1.26
CA SER A 19 16.70 -21.84 0.74
C SER A 19 16.04 -23.12 1.24
N HIS A 20 15.79 -23.22 2.55
CA HIS A 20 15.12 -24.36 3.15
C HIS A 20 13.70 -24.52 2.60
N ALA A 21 12.92 -23.44 2.56
CA ALA A 21 11.57 -23.47 2.02
C ALA A 21 11.54 -23.92 0.56
N ALA A 22 12.42 -23.36 -0.28
CA ALA A 22 12.55 -23.75 -1.68
C ALA A 22 12.86 -25.24 -1.84
N HIS A 23 13.79 -25.76 -1.02
CA HIS A 23 14.16 -27.17 -1.03
C HIS A 23 12.98 -28.08 -0.64
N PHE A 24 12.35 -27.83 0.50
CA PHE A 24 11.24 -28.67 0.99
C PHE A 24 9.99 -28.61 0.11
N MET A 25 9.72 -27.45 -0.50
CA MET A 25 8.53 -27.25 -1.33
C MET A 25 8.76 -27.60 -2.81
N SER A 26 9.98 -27.99 -3.20
CA SER A 26 10.36 -28.23 -4.61
C SER A 26 10.01 -27.04 -5.52
N ARG A 27 10.21 -25.81 -5.02
CA ARG A 27 9.93 -24.55 -5.73
C ARG A 27 11.20 -23.72 -5.83
N SER A 28 11.25 -22.80 -6.79
CA SER A 28 12.38 -21.86 -6.87
C SER A 28 12.33 -20.85 -5.72
N LYS A 29 13.50 -20.39 -5.26
CA LYS A 29 13.59 -19.29 -4.27
C LYS A 29 12.77 -18.07 -4.72
N LYS A 30 12.80 -17.75 -6.03
CA LYS A 30 12.03 -16.67 -6.65
C LYS A 30 10.53 -16.85 -6.39
N ASP A 31 9.98 -18.04 -6.61
CA ASP A 31 8.54 -18.26 -6.46
C ASP A 31 8.08 -18.22 -5.01
N ILE A 32 8.96 -18.59 -4.06
CA ILE A 32 8.71 -18.45 -2.63
C ILE A 32 8.67 -16.97 -2.24
N VAL A 33 9.67 -16.19 -2.64
CA VAL A 33 9.73 -14.74 -2.37
C VAL A 33 8.55 -14.02 -3.03
N ASP A 34 8.24 -14.34 -4.28
CA ASP A 34 7.12 -13.78 -5.03
C ASP A 34 5.76 -14.03 -4.34
N ALA A 35 5.58 -15.19 -3.72
CA ALA A 35 4.36 -15.52 -2.99
C ALA A 35 4.32 -14.82 -1.63
N ALA A 36 5.42 -14.91 -0.86
CA ALA A 36 5.53 -14.33 0.48
C ALA A 36 5.35 -12.80 0.46
N VAL A 37 5.92 -12.10 -0.52
CA VAL A 37 5.78 -10.64 -0.65
C VAL A 37 4.33 -10.26 -0.95
N ARG A 38 3.64 -10.99 -1.83
CA ARG A 38 2.22 -10.72 -2.13
C ARG A 38 1.34 -10.95 -0.92
N GLU A 39 1.54 -12.07 -0.23
CA GLU A 39 0.80 -12.41 0.99
C GLU A 39 1.04 -11.39 2.10
N TYR A 40 2.29 -10.94 2.29
CA TYR A 40 2.63 -9.91 3.26
C TYR A 40 1.91 -8.59 2.96
N ILE A 41 1.93 -8.14 1.70
CA ILE A 41 1.23 -6.91 1.28
C ILE A 41 -0.28 -7.04 1.45
N ASP A 42 -0.87 -8.17 1.07
CA ASP A 42 -2.31 -8.38 1.19
C ASP A 42 -2.76 -8.44 2.65
N ALA A 43 -1.98 -9.08 3.53
CA ALA A 43 -2.24 -9.12 4.97
C ALA A 43 -2.16 -7.74 5.64
N HIS A 44 -1.31 -6.84 5.13
CA HIS A 44 -1.13 -5.48 5.67
C HIS A 44 -1.85 -4.42 4.83
N ARG A 45 -2.74 -4.82 3.93
CA ARG A 45 -3.41 -3.90 3.00
C ARG A 45 -4.20 -2.82 3.73
N GLU A 46 -4.81 -3.14 4.85
CA GLU A 46 -5.56 -2.18 5.67
C GLU A 46 -4.66 -1.10 6.28
N GLU A 47 -3.50 -1.48 6.81
CA GLU A 47 -2.51 -0.55 7.37
C GLU A 47 -1.89 0.33 6.29
N ILE A 48 -1.55 -0.26 5.13
CA ILE A 48 -1.04 0.49 3.98
C ILE A 48 -2.08 1.50 3.49
N ASN A 49 -3.34 1.09 3.37
CA ASN A 49 -4.43 1.99 2.97
C ASN A 49 -4.69 3.08 4.01
N ALA A 50 -4.56 2.78 5.30
CA ALA A 50 -4.66 3.78 6.36
C ALA A 50 -3.53 4.80 6.27
N GLY A 51 -2.29 4.35 6.04
CA GLY A 51 -1.14 5.22 5.82
C GLY A 51 -1.27 6.08 4.57
N ILE A 52 -1.75 5.52 3.46
CA ILE A 52 -2.02 6.26 2.22
C ILE A 52 -3.11 7.31 2.44
N LYS A 53 -4.21 6.95 3.12
CA LYS A 53 -5.28 7.90 3.45
C LYS A 53 -4.79 9.01 4.38
N ALA A 54 -3.96 8.69 5.37
CA ALA A 54 -3.37 9.68 6.27
C ALA A 54 -2.42 10.62 5.51
N ALA A 55 -1.58 10.08 4.61
CA ALA A 55 -0.69 10.88 3.76
C ALA A 55 -1.47 11.75 2.77
N LEU A 56 -2.52 11.21 2.14
CA LEU A 56 -3.42 11.98 1.27
C LEU A 56 -4.22 13.02 2.06
N GLY A 57 -4.62 12.74 3.30
CA GLY A 57 -5.26 13.71 4.19
C GLY A 57 -4.32 14.86 4.55
N GLN A 58 -3.05 14.56 4.82
CA GLN A 58 -2.03 15.59 5.02
C GLN A 58 -1.74 16.39 3.75
N LEU A 59 -1.79 15.77 2.58
CA LEU A 59 -1.55 16.43 1.29
C LEU A 59 -2.75 17.28 0.83
N ASN A 60 -3.97 16.84 1.12
CA ASN A 60 -5.21 17.53 0.74
C ASN A 60 -5.58 18.67 1.69
N GLY A 61 -4.88 18.81 2.83
CA GLY A 61 -4.70 20.07 3.54
C GLY A 61 -5.89 20.71 4.25
N THR A 62 -7.15 20.39 3.93
CA THR A 62 -8.33 20.89 4.65
C THR A 62 -9.52 19.94 4.53
N ASP A 63 -10.36 19.91 5.57
CA ASP A 63 -11.62 19.15 5.55
C ASP A 63 -12.54 19.57 4.38
N ALA A 64 -12.41 20.82 3.90
CA ALA A 64 -13.13 21.33 2.74
C ALA A 64 -12.78 20.58 1.45
N ALA A 65 -11.49 20.26 1.23
CA ALA A 65 -11.06 19.51 0.07
C ALA A 65 -11.55 18.05 0.12
N ALA A 66 -11.60 17.44 1.30
CA ALA A 66 -12.11 16.08 1.48
C ALA A 66 -13.63 16.00 1.25
N VAL A 67 -14.39 16.96 1.79
CA VAL A 67 -15.84 17.03 1.64
C VAL A 67 -16.22 17.37 0.20
N SER A 68 -15.51 18.30 -0.44
CA SER A 68 -15.67 18.64 -1.85
C SER A 68 -15.48 17.44 -2.79
N LEU A 69 -14.51 16.57 -2.49
CA LEU A 69 -14.26 15.34 -3.26
C LEU A 69 -15.34 14.27 -3.06
N MET A 70 -15.95 14.22 -1.88
CA MET A 70 -17.01 13.24 -1.55
C MET A 70 -18.40 13.67 -2.02
N THR A 71 -18.69 14.97 -2.06
CA THR A 71 -20.00 15.51 -2.46
C THR A 71 -20.01 15.98 -3.92
N GLY A 72 -18.84 16.16 -4.53
CA GLY A 72 -18.70 16.74 -5.87
C GLY A 72 -18.96 18.25 -5.94
N LEU A 73 -19.13 18.90 -4.79
CA LEU A 73 -19.41 20.32 -4.66
C LEU A 73 -18.10 21.09 -4.51
N SER A 74 -17.98 22.27 -5.14
CA SER A 74 -16.82 23.13 -4.97
C SER A 74 -16.73 23.70 -3.55
N SER A 75 -15.57 24.23 -3.16
CA SER A 75 -15.37 24.89 -1.86
C SER A 75 -16.38 26.03 -1.61
N GLU A 76 -16.74 26.74 -2.68
CA GLU A 76 -17.69 27.86 -2.65
C GLU A 76 -19.13 27.39 -2.41
N GLU A 77 -19.52 26.25 -3.00
CA GLU A 77 -20.83 25.63 -2.77
C GLU A 77 -20.97 25.05 -1.35
N LEU A 78 -19.86 24.63 -0.75
CA LEU A 78 -19.84 24.17 0.65
C LEU A 78 -19.98 25.32 1.65
N ASP A 79 -19.37 26.47 1.37
CA ASP A 79 -19.53 27.68 2.19
C ASP A 79 -20.96 28.21 2.14
N ASP A 80 -21.62 28.16 0.97
CA ASP A 80 -23.04 28.52 0.81
C ASP A 80 -24.00 27.60 1.59
N LEU A 81 -23.59 26.36 1.87
CA LEU A 81 -24.36 25.38 2.65
C LEU A 81 -24.08 25.43 4.16
N GLY A 82 -23.31 26.42 4.62
CA GLY A 82 -23.00 26.63 6.03
C GLY A 82 -21.55 26.32 6.42
N GLY A 83 -20.70 25.97 5.45
CA GLY A 83 -19.27 25.70 5.66
C GLY A 83 -19.00 24.47 6.53
N LEU A 84 -17.73 24.27 6.88
CA LEU A 84 -17.33 23.22 7.81
C LEU A 84 -17.12 23.76 9.23
N PRO A 85 -17.49 23.00 10.27
CA PRO A 85 -17.28 23.42 11.65
C PRO A 85 -15.78 23.59 11.95
N GLN A 86 -15.41 24.68 12.63
CA GLN A 86 -14.04 24.96 13.10
C GLN A 86 -13.62 24.06 14.26
#